data_AF-A0A2G2YVE5-F1
#
_entry.id   AF-A0A2G2YVE5-F1
#
_cell.length_a   1.000
_cell.length_b   1.000
_cell.length_c   1.000
_cell.angle_alpha   90.00
_cell.angle_beta   90.00
_cell.angle_gamma   90.00
#
_symmetry.space_group_name_H-M   'P 1'
#
loop_
_entity.id
_entity.type
_entity.pdbx_description
1 polymer ?
#
loop_
_entity_poly.entity_id
_entity_poly.type
_entity_poly.pdbx_seq_one_letter_code
_entity_poly.pdbx_strand_id
1 'polypeptide(L)'
;MSMGVPLATWPVSYDQPFNAISVTNLLKIGIPVKCWSHREELVTASTIEKAVKTLMGTTEGEEMRQRAFTLSNKIKSSVSDGGPARKEMESFISTIIE
;
A
#
# COMPACT_ATOMS: atom_id res chain seq x y z
N MET A 1 1.09 5.01 -2.15
CA MET A 1 1.18 5.14 -0.67
C MET A 1 1.41 6.57 -0.20
N SER A 2 2.10 7.44 -0.95
CA SER A 2 2.33 8.84 -0.59
C SER A 2 1.06 9.68 -0.34
N MET A 3 -0.10 9.27 -0.82
CA MET A 3 -1.39 9.97 -0.58
C MET A 3 -2.09 9.57 0.73
N GLY A 4 -1.59 8.55 1.45
CA GLY A 4 -2.15 8.16 2.76
C GLY A 4 -3.50 7.45 2.70
N VAL A 5 -3.83 6.86 1.55
CA VAL A 5 -5.10 6.14 1.32
C VAL A 5 -4.90 4.65 1.56
N PRO A 6 -5.80 3.97 2.30
CA PRO A 6 -5.73 2.54 2.49
C PRO A 6 -6.17 1.79 1.21
N LEU A 7 -5.82 0.52 1.09
CA LEU A 7 -6.00 -0.23 -0.16
C LEU A 7 -6.87 -1.48 0.02
N ALA A 8 -7.83 -1.66 -0.89
CA ALA A 8 -8.51 -2.93 -1.09
C ALA A 8 -7.75 -3.67 -2.21
N THR A 9 -7.03 -4.75 -1.89
CA THR A 9 -6.12 -5.38 -2.85
C THR A 9 -6.84 -6.40 -3.72
N TRP A 10 -6.60 -6.30 -5.03
CA TRP A 10 -7.14 -7.20 -6.04
C TRP A 10 -6.04 -7.51 -7.08
N PRO A 11 -5.17 -8.48 -6.80
CA PRO A 11 -4.06 -8.80 -7.70
C PRO A 11 -4.55 -9.49 -8.98
N VAL A 12 -3.96 -9.10 -10.12
CA VAL A 12 -4.28 -9.62 -11.46
C VAL A 12 -3.09 -10.37 -12.08
N SER A 13 -1.86 -9.88 -11.92
CA SER A 13 -0.68 -10.48 -12.58
C SER A 13 0.66 -10.00 -11.99
N TYR A 14 1.75 -10.61 -12.47
CA TYR A 14 3.14 -10.24 -12.17
C TYR A 14 3.46 -10.22 -10.67
N ASP A 15 3.95 -9.08 -10.18
CA ASP A 15 4.36 -8.82 -8.81
C ASP A 15 3.19 -8.39 -7.90
N GLN A 16 2.00 -8.12 -8.46
CA GLN A 16 0.83 -7.71 -7.70
C GLN A 16 0.45 -8.66 -6.55
N PRO A 17 0.59 -10.00 -6.66
CA PRO A 17 0.35 -10.91 -5.54
C PRO A 17 1.26 -10.61 -4.33
N PHE A 18 2.53 -10.34 -4.57
CA PHE A 18 3.49 -10.00 -3.52
C PHE A 18 3.23 -8.59 -2.98
N ASN A 19 2.97 -7.62 -3.86
CA ASN A 19 2.60 -6.27 -3.44
C ASN A 19 1.33 -6.26 -2.58
N ALA A 20 0.36 -7.13 -2.89
CA ALA A 20 -0.85 -7.31 -2.08
C ALA A 20 -0.50 -7.79 -0.67
N ILE A 21 0.37 -8.80 -0.53
CA ILE A 21 0.88 -9.28 0.77
C ILE A 21 1.60 -8.16 1.51
N SER A 22 2.45 -7.38 0.84
CA SER A 22 3.14 -6.26 1.47
C SER A 22 2.16 -5.22 2.02
N VAL A 23 1.12 -4.89 1.26
CA VAL A 23 0.07 -3.94 1.67
C VAL A 23 -0.74 -4.47 2.87
N THR A 24 -1.17 -5.74 2.83
CA THR A 24 -2.11 -6.30 3.81
C THR A 24 -1.42 -6.85 5.05
N ASN A 25 -0.31 -7.56 4.91
CA ASN A 25 0.31 -8.32 6.01
C ASN A 25 1.46 -7.56 6.66
N LEU A 26 2.30 -6.89 5.85
CA LEU A 26 3.49 -6.20 6.34
C LEU A 26 3.16 -4.77 6.79
N LEU A 27 2.65 -3.96 5.87
CA LEU A 27 2.32 -2.56 6.15
C LEU A 27 0.98 -2.42 6.87
N LYS A 28 0.10 -3.40 6.72
CA LYS A 28 -1.25 -3.43 7.31
C LYS A 28 -2.09 -2.20 6.96
N ILE A 29 -1.91 -1.65 5.77
CA ILE A 29 -2.63 -0.44 5.30
C ILE A 29 -3.80 -0.79 4.38
N GLY A 30 -4.24 -2.05 4.38
CA GLY A 30 -5.27 -2.51 3.45
C GLY A 30 -5.79 -3.90 3.77
N ILE A 31 -6.78 -4.33 2.99
CA ILE A 31 -7.47 -5.60 3.13
C ILE A 31 -7.51 -6.33 1.77
N PRO A 32 -7.39 -7.66 1.71
CA PRO A 32 -7.55 -8.39 0.47
C PRO A 32 -9.03 -8.53 0.09
N VAL A 33 -9.34 -8.16 -1.15
CA VAL A 33 -10.64 -8.48 -1.78
C VAL A 33 -10.55 -9.81 -2.53
N LYS A 34 -9.40 -10.08 -3.15
CA LYS A 34 -9.12 -11.30 -3.90
C LYS A 34 -7.78 -11.87 -3.48
N CYS A 35 -7.75 -13.16 -3.14
CA CYS A 35 -6.49 -13.87 -2.91
C CYS A 35 -5.93 -14.41 -4.23
N TRP A 36 -4.60 -14.34 -4.41
CA TRP A 36 -3.95 -14.88 -5.59
C TRP A 36 -4.10 -16.40 -5.74
N SER A 37 -4.19 -17.13 -4.62
CA SER A 37 -4.45 -18.58 -4.63
C SER A 37 -5.81 -18.91 -5.27
N HIS A 38 -6.77 -18.00 -5.17
CA HIS A 38 -8.14 -18.11 -5.66
C HIS A 38 -8.37 -17.18 -6.86
N ARG A 39 -7.33 -16.93 -7.66
CA ARG A 39 -7.38 -15.90 -8.72
C ARG A 39 -8.35 -16.24 -9.86
N GLU A 40 -8.71 -17.50 -10.05
CA GLU A 40 -9.69 -17.92 -11.06
C GLU A 40 -11.13 -17.85 -10.53
N GLU A 41 -11.30 -17.67 -9.21
CA GLU A 41 -12.62 -17.59 -8.62
C GLU A 41 -13.27 -16.22 -8.87
N LEU A 42 -14.59 -16.26 -9.07
CA LEU A 42 -15.41 -15.07 -9.19
C LEU A 42 -15.59 -14.44 -7.82
N VAL A 43 -15.19 -13.17 -7.69
CA VAL A 43 -15.46 -12.39 -6.49
C VAL A 43 -16.89 -11.90 -6.54
N THR A 44 -17.67 -12.24 -5.51
CA THR A 44 -19.08 -11.84 -5.42
C THR A 44 -19.23 -10.37 -5.04
N ALA A 45 -20.36 -9.76 -5.41
CA ALA A 45 -20.73 -8.42 -4.97
C ALA A 45 -20.72 -8.29 -3.44
N SER A 46 -21.16 -9.32 -2.71
CA SER A 46 -21.14 -9.34 -1.24
C SER A 46 -19.73 -9.29 -0.66
N THR A 47 -18.74 -9.90 -1.32
CA THR A 47 -17.34 -9.84 -0.90
C THR A 47 -16.78 -8.44 -1.06
N ILE A 48 -17.10 -7.78 -2.19
CA ILE A 48 -16.72 -6.40 -2.47
C ILE A 48 -17.37 -5.45 -1.45
N GLU A 49 -18.68 -5.59 -1.24
CA GLU A 49 -19.43 -4.79 -0.27
C GLU A 49 -18.84 -4.91 1.13
N LYS A 50 -18.52 -6.13 1.57
CA LYS A 50 -17.88 -6.38 2.86
C LYS A 50 -16.53 -5.66 2.96
N ALA A 51 -15.67 -5.78 1.96
CA ALA A 51 -14.36 -5.13 1.97
C ALA A 51 -14.48 -3.60 2.04
N VAL A 52 -15.39 -3.01 1.25
CA VAL A 52 -15.65 -1.56 1.29
C VAL A 52 -16.20 -1.12 2.64
N LYS A 53 -17.20 -1.84 3.19
CA LYS A 53 -17.77 -1.54 4.51
C LYS A 53 -16.74 -1.66 5.62
N THR A 54 -15.88 -2.68 5.60
CA THR A 54 -14.76 -2.80 6.55
C THR A 54 -13.81 -1.62 6.41
N LEU A 55 -13.33 -1.33 5.20
CA LEU A 55 -12.32 -0.29 5.00
C LEU A 55 -12.83 1.10 5.35
N MET A 56 -14.12 1.37 5.15
CA MET A 56 -14.72 2.70 5.30
C MET A 56 -15.45 2.90 6.64
N GLY A 57 -16.13 1.87 7.15
CA GLY A 57 -17.13 2.00 8.21
C GLY A 57 -16.80 1.32 9.54
N THR A 58 -15.66 0.65 9.68
CA THR A 58 -15.29 -0.04 10.94
C THR A 58 -14.06 0.57 11.59
N THR A 59 -13.88 0.28 12.89
CA THR A 59 -12.66 0.64 13.64
C THR A 59 -11.40 0.04 13.02
N GLU A 60 -11.47 -1.19 12.53
CA GLU A 60 -10.36 -1.84 11.82
C GLU A 60 -9.96 -1.03 10.57
N GLY A 61 -10.94 -0.55 9.78
CA GLY A 61 -10.69 0.30 8.63
C GLY A 61 -10.09 1.65 9.01
N GLU A 62 -10.52 2.25 10.13
CA GLU A 62 -9.93 3.49 10.65
C GLU A 62 -8.45 3.30 11.02
N GLU A 63 -8.10 2.21 11.69
CA GLU A 63 -6.70 1.92 12.00
C GLU A 63 -5.84 1.76 10.72
N MET A 64 -6.39 1.13 9.68
CA MET A 64 -5.71 1.03 8.37
C MET A 64 -5.50 2.40 7.74
N ARG A 65 -6.50 3.29 7.77
CA ARG A 65 -6.39 4.68 7.29
C ARG A 65 -5.32 5.45 8.06
N GLN A 66 -5.30 5.35 9.38
CA GLN A 66 -4.31 6.03 10.22
C GLN A 66 -2.89 5.53 9.96
N ARG A 67 -2.71 4.22 9.74
CA ARG A 67 -1.41 3.65 9.32
C ARG A 67 -1.00 4.15 7.94
N ALA A 68 -1.92 4.20 6.98
CA ALA A 68 -1.67 4.72 5.64
C ALA A 68 -1.24 6.20 5.68
N PHE A 69 -1.93 7.03 6.47
CA PHE A 69 -1.59 8.43 6.70
C PHE A 69 -0.20 8.59 7.32
N THR A 70 0.11 7.83 8.36
CA THR A 70 1.42 7.85 9.01
C THR A 70 2.55 7.45 8.04
N LEU A 71 2.32 6.42 7.23
CA LEU A 71 3.26 5.99 6.19
C LEU A 71 3.45 7.06 5.11
N SER A 72 2.37 7.73 4.69
CA SER A 72 2.43 8.85 3.75
C SER A 72 3.37 9.96 4.23
N ASN A 73 3.25 10.35 5.50
CA ASN A 73 4.11 11.39 6.06
C ASN A 73 5.58 10.97 6.07
N LYS A 74 5.88 9.71 6.44
CA LYS A 74 7.25 9.17 6.38
C LYS A 74 7.82 9.15 4.97
N ILE A 75 7.01 8.78 3.98
CA ILE A 75 7.42 8.78 2.56
C ILE A 75 7.72 10.22 2.12
N LYS A 76 6.83 11.17 2.41
CA LYS A 76 7.01 12.58 2.05
C LYS A 76 8.27 13.18 2.68
N SER A 77 8.53 12.92 3.96
CA SER A 77 9.76 13.37 4.63
C SER A 77 11.02 12.68 4.10
N SER A 78 10.90 11.46 3.60
CA SER A 78 12.03 10.71 3.03
C SER A 78 12.51 11.33 1.71
N VAL A 79 11.57 11.79 0.89
CA VAL A 79 11.83 12.31 -0.46
C VAL A 79 12.00 13.83 -0.53
N SER A 80 11.65 14.57 0.53
CA SER A 80 11.86 16.02 0.61
C SER A 80 13.35 16.38 0.64
N ASP A 81 13.66 17.65 0.40
CA ASP A 81 15.03 18.18 0.46
C ASP A 81 15.69 17.84 1.80
N GLY A 82 16.92 17.33 1.74
CA GLY A 82 17.66 16.85 2.91
C GLY A 82 17.17 15.51 3.49
N GLY A 83 16.10 14.94 2.96
CA GLY A 83 15.56 13.63 3.32
C GLY A 83 16.45 12.47 2.86
N PRO A 84 16.38 11.30 3.54
CA PRO A 84 17.26 10.17 3.27
C PRO A 84 17.20 9.68 1.82
N ALA A 85 16.01 9.43 1.25
CA ALA A 85 15.91 8.96 -0.14
C ALA A 85 16.43 10.00 -1.13
N ARG A 86 16.24 11.29 -0.85
CA ARG A 86 16.78 12.37 -1.69
C ARG A 86 18.31 12.39 -1.66
N LYS A 87 18.91 12.27 -0.47
CA LYS A 87 20.37 12.19 -0.29
C LYS A 87 20.99 10.99 -0.97
N GLU A 88 20.38 9.81 -0.85
CA GLU A 88 20.86 8.61 -1.55
C GLU A 88 20.84 8.79 -3.06
N MET A 89 19.78 9.41 -3.60
CA MET A 89 19.70 9.72 -5.02
C MET A 89 20.76 10.74 -5.47
N GLU A 90 21.00 11.79 -4.69
CA GLU A 90 22.05 12.78 -4.96
C GLU A 90 23.45 12.14 -4.94
N SER A 91 23.72 11.26 -3.97
CA SER A 91 24.96 10.48 -3.86
C SER A 91 25.18 9.59 -5.08
N PHE A 92 24.14 8.86 -5.51
CA PHE A 92 24.18 8.02 -6.71
C PHE A 92 24.48 8.83 -7.97
N ILE A 93 23.84 9.99 -8.14
CA ILE A 93 24.08 10.89 -9.28
C ILE A 93 25.53 11.40 -9.27
N SER A 94 26.04 11.81 -8.09
CA SER A 94 27.43 12.25 -7.95
C SER A 94 28.41 11.16 -8.40
N THR A 95 28.14 9.91 -8.03
CA THR A 95 28.99 8.75 -8.37
C THR A 95 29.05 8.47 -9.86
N ILE A 96 27.98 8.77 -10.61
CA ILE A 96 27.93 8.55 -12.07
C ILE A 96 28.61 9.68 -12.84
N ILE A 97 28.59 10.90 -12.30
CA ILE A 97 29.12 12.09 -12.98
C ILE A 97 30.63 12.25 -12.74
N GLU A 98 31.16 11.70 -11.65
CA GLU A 98 32.62 11.50 -11.47
C GLU A 98 33.21 10.45 -12.42
#